data_AF-A0A7V9K5K7-F1
#
_entry.id   AF-A0A7V9K5K7-F1
#
_cell.length_a   1.000
_cell.length_b   1.000
_cell.length_c   1.000
_cell.angle_alpha   90.00
_cell.angle_beta   90.00
_cell.angle_gamma   90.00
#
_symmetry.space_group_name_H-M   'P 1'
#
loop_
_entity.id
_entity.type
_entity.pdbx_description
1 polymer ?
#
loop_
_entity_poly.entity_id
_entity_poly.type
_entity_poly.pdbx_seq_one_letter_code
_entity_poly.pdbx_strand_id
1 'polypeptide(L)'
;MCIRKRARAALTVTLTCALAVSLAGPAAAASRALPADDIGDPSAQALGLKPFRSPGSFTGYGFDRCITPSSQDMDTWRRSSPFAAVGIYISGSGRACPASSQPYLSPSWVSRQHQRGWQILPIHIGLQAPCFQQGDPTPTKPRMSSDPRTARRQGTRAADAFVEHAQHFGLGRRTTLYLDIEWYDRSRKECNRTVLKHIDGFTERVDQLHYRSGLYSSGSAAILSLDVARHADPRRYTWPNQLWVAWGNGKADLDGGPYLAGDYWRNHKRLHQYKLDVVARYGQLALTVDRNWLSVGKGSQPRGQTGTCNRKLNFEKYPRLERGTQGVRVAAAQCLLRSGGYLSGEITDRFDRRMARGVRRMQRDRRFPVSGVLTRRSWVSLLATGRRDLVKVGSNEQAVWRLQRALVAAGVSTPTTGVFTRGTARATRAWQRHVGEPRSGVIDRSQWRMLYRGRR
;
A
#
# COMPACT_ATOMS: atom_id res chain seq x y z
N MET A 1 -74.98 -11.80 -8.06
CA MET A 1 -75.94 -11.91 -6.93
C MET A 1 -75.46 -11.00 -5.79
N CYS A 2 -76.40 -10.26 -5.19
CA CYS A 2 -76.46 -9.66 -3.85
C CYS A 2 -75.43 -10.14 -2.76
N ILE A 3 -75.02 -9.39 -1.72
CA ILE A 3 -75.49 -8.07 -1.19
C ILE A 3 -74.53 -7.44 -0.12
N ARG A 4 -74.46 -6.09 -0.12
CA ARG A 4 -74.25 -5.07 0.97
C ARG A 4 -73.09 -5.06 2.00
N LYS A 5 -72.66 -3.80 2.23
CA LYS A 5 -71.94 -3.21 3.38
C LYS A 5 -72.79 -3.14 4.68
N ARG A 6 -72.13 -3.22 5.87
CA ARG A 6 -72.29 -2.35 7.08
C ARG A 6 -70.96 -2.42 7.88
N ALA A 7 -70.35 -1.43 8.56
CA ALA A 7 -70.53 0.03 8.80
C ALA A 7 -71.02 0.49 10.20
N ARG A 8 -70.09 1.13 10.97
CA ARG A 8 -70.24 1.91 12.24
C ARG A 8 -70.58 1.05 13.49
N ALA A 9 -70.10 1.35 14.70
CA ALA A 9 -69.84 2.66 15.33
C ALA A 9 -68.62 2.65 16.30
N ALA A 10 -68.28 3.84 16.82
CA ALA A 10 -67.24 4.05 17.83
C ALA A 10 -67.87 4.42 19.18
N LEU A 11 -67.17 4.14 20.29
CA LEU A 11 -67.44 4.77 21.58
C LEU A 11 -66.11 5.13 22.28
N THR A 12 -65.94 6.41 22.58
CA THR A 12 -64.84 6.94 23.40
C THR A 12 -65.21 6.89 24.88
N VAL A 13 -64.30 6.40 25.72
CA VAL A 13 -64.30 6.67 27.16
C VAL A 13 -62.92 7.21 27.52
N THR A 14 -62.88 8.48 27.90
CA THR A 14 -61.70 9.12 28.50
C THR A 14 -61.78 9.01 30.02
N LEU A 15 -60.78 8.41 30.64
CA LEU A 15 -60.53 8.57 32.08
C LEU A 15 -59.05 8.92 32.29
N THR A 16 -58.80 10.16 32.71
CA THR A 16 -57.47 10.65 33.07
C THR A 16 -57.13 10.23 34.48
N CYS A 17 -55.99 9.56 34.66
CA CYS A 17 -55.30 9.50 35.94
C CYS A 17 -53.79 9.61 35.71
N ALA A 18 -53.14 10.55 36.38
CA ALA A 18 -51.75 10.90 36.14
C ALA A 18 -50.81 10.14 37.09
N LEU A 19 -49.76 9.52 36.56
CA LEU A 19 -48.60 9.06 37.32
C LEU A 19 -47.33 9.16 36.47
N ALA A 20 -46.18 9.23 37.16
CA ALA A 20 -44.99 9.92 36.67
C ALA A 20 -44.08 9.11 35.72
N VAL A 21 -43.53 9.84 34.73
CA VAL A 21 -42.16 9.78 34.19
C VAL A 21 -41.43 8.42 34.17
N SER A 22 -41.17 7.89 32.96
CA SER A 22 -39.88 7.30 32.49
C SER A 22 -40.08 6.15 31.47
N LEU A 23 -40.38 6.46 30.20
CA LEU A 23 -40.20 5.50 29.11
C LEU A 23 -39.53 6.15 27.91
N ALA A 24 -38.54 5.46 27.35
CA ALA A 24 -37.65 5.96 26.32
C ALA A 24 -38.38 6.30 25.02
N GLY A 25 -37.92 7.36 24.34
CA GLY A 25 -38.35 7.66 22.97
C GLY A 25 -38.02 6.52 22.01
N PRO A 26 -38.73 6.39 20.88
CA PRO A 26 -38.59 5.25 19.98
C PRO A 26 -37.17 5.15 19.44
N ALA A 27 -36.51 4.03 19.74
CA ALA A 27 -35.16 3.74 19.27
C ALA A 27 -35.09 3.77 17.74
N ALA A 28 -33.99 4.28 17.21
CA ALA A 28 -33.73 4.32 15.77
C ALA A 28 -33.89 2.92 15.15
N ALA A 29 -34.63 2.83 14.05
CA ALA A 29 -34.95 1.57 13.40
C ALA A 29 -33.69 0.84 12.90
N ALA A 30 -33.32 -0.20 13.64
CA ALA A 30 -32.51 -1.36 13.27
C ALA A 30 -31.43 -1.15 12.19
N SER A 31 -30.17 -1.12 12.65
CA SER A 31 -29.04 -1.60 11.85
C SER A 31 -29.37 -2.99 11.28
N ARG A 32 -29.54 -3.11 9.97
CA ARG A 32 -29.51 -4.42 9.31
C ARG A 32 -28.06 -4.89 9.32
N ALA A 33 -27.77 -5.79 10.26
CA ALA A 33 -26.53 -6.55 10.27
C ALA A 33 -26.32 -7.27 8.93
N LEU A 34 -25.05 -7.55 8.62
CA LEU A 34 -24.67 -8.33 7.44
C LEU A 34 -25.41 -9.67 7.38
N PRO A 35 -25.74 -10.18 6.17
CA PRO A 35 -26.09 -11.60 6.03
C PRO A 35 -24.92 -12.45 6.56
N ALA A 36 -25.26 -13.48 7.35
CA ALA A 36 -24.33 -14.15 8.26
C ALA A 36 -23.25 -15.02 7.58
N ASP A 37 -23.30 -15.20 6.27
CA ASP A 37 -22.58 -16.28 5.57
C ASP A 37 -21.13 -15.94 5.15
N ASP A 38 -20.67 -14.70 5.34
CA ASP A 38 -19.42 -14.20 4.73
C ASP A 38 -18.28 -13.90 5.74
N ILE A 39 -18.54 -14.03 7.06
CA ILE A 39 -17.60 -13.70 8.13
C ILE A 39 -17.70 -14.71 9.30
N GLY A 40 -16.97 -15.82 9.20
CA GLY A 40 -16.85 -16.81 10.29
C GLY A 40 -15.78 -16.49 11.35
N ASP A 41 -14.89 -15.52 11.08
CA ASP A 41 -13.81 -15.12 11.99
C ASP A 41 -14.25 -14.05 13.01
N PRO A 42 -13.64 -14.02 14.21
CA PRO A 42 -13.80 -12.90 15.14
C PRO A 42 -13.20 -11.60 14.58
N SER A 43 -13.88 -10.48 14.77
CA SER A 43 -13.44 -9.17 14.26
C SER A 43 -12.11 -8.71 14.84
N ALA A 44 -11.42 -7.81 14.13
CA ALA A 44 -10.20 -7.16 14.61
C ALA A 44 -10.37 -6.54 16.01
N GLN A 45 -11.55 -5.97 16.30
CA GLN A 45 -11.86 -5.41 17.61
C GLN A 45 -11.98 -6.50 18.68
N ALA A 46 -12.70 -7.59 18.40
CA ALA A 46 -12.82 -8.73 19.31
C ALA A 46 -11.46 -9.39 19.61
N LEU A 47 -10.55 -9.37 18.63
CA LEU A 47 -9.16 -9.84 18.76
C LEU A 47 -8.19 -8.81 19.39
N GLY A 48 -8.66 -7.63 19.82
CA GLY A 48 -7.81 -6.58 20.40
C GLY A 48 -6.80 -5.96 19.42
N LEU A 49 -6.98 -6.15 18.11
CA LEU A 49 -6.07 -5.65 17.08
C LEU A 49 -6.25 -4.14 16.88
N LYS A 50 -5.16 -3.39 16.95
CA LYS A 50 -5.18 -1.93 16.78
C LYS A 50 -5.54 -1.54 15.34
N PRO A 51 -6.57 -0.71 15.12
CA PRO A 51 -6.92 -0.25 13.78
C PRO A 51 -5.78 0.51 13.10
N PHE A 52 -5.59 0.28 11.80
CA PHE A 52 -4.53 0.91 11.01
C PHE A 52 -5.05 1.49 9.70
N ARG A 53 -4.24 2.33 9.04
CA ARG A 53 -4.58 2.95 7.75
C ARG A 53 -3.74 2.38 6.62
N SER A 54 -4.35 2.15 5.46
CA SER A 54 -3.66 1.65 4.26
C SER A 54 -4.21 2.27 2.97
N PRO A 55 -3.45 2.34 1.86
CA PRO A 55 -2.00 2.14 1.71
C PRO A 55 -1.15 3.34 2.21
N GLY A 56 -1.77 4.36 2.81
CA GLY A 56 -1.07 5.50 3.40
C GLY A 56 -0.37 6.39 2.36
N SER A 57 0.96 6.39 2.34
CA SER A 57 1.78 7.11 1.36
C SER A 57 2.90 6.22 0.87
N PHE A 58 2.87 5.87 -0.41
CA PHE A 58 3.70 4.83 -0.99
C PHE A 58 3.86 5.02 -2.50
N THR A 59 5.05 4.69 -3.02
CA THR A 59 5.32 4.60 -4.47
C THR A 59 6.08 3.31 -4.74
N GLY A 60 5.50 2.37 -5.47
CA GLY A 60 6.13 1.09 -5.73
C GLY A 60 5.25 0.05 -6.42
N TYR A 61 5.73 -1.19 -6.42
CA TYR A 61 5.01 -2.32 -7.00
C TYR A 61 4.00 -2.89 -6.01
N GLY A 62 2.81 -3.21 -6.51
CA GLY A 62 1.80 -4.03 -5.85
C GLY A 62 1.43 -5.23 -6.72
N PHE A 63 0.72 -6.18 -6.16
CA PHE A 63 0.02 -7.21 -6.91
C PHE A 63 -1.37 -7.38 -6.33
N ASP A 64 -2.26 -8.02 -7.07
CA ASP A 64 -3.50 -8.55 -6.53
C ASP A 64 -3.75 -9.94 -7.13
N ARG A 65 -4.65 -10.70 -6.50
CA ARG A 65 -5.15 -11.98 -7.01
C ARG A 65 -6.40 -12.36 -6.24
N CYS A 66 -7.24 -13.17 -6.87
CA CYS A 66 -8.52 -13.59 -6.32
C CYS A 66 -8.39 -14.21 -4.90
N ILE A 67 -7.62 -15.30 -4.73
CA ILE A 67 -7.40 -15.94 -3.41
C ILE A 67 -6.13 -15.43 -2.73
N THR A 68 -6.25 -14.91 -1.50
CA THR A 68 -5.09 -14.45 -0.70
C THR A 68 -4.06 -15.57 -0.46
N PRO A 69 -2.74 -15.31 -0.47
CA PRO A 69 -1.74 -16.33 -0.14
C PRO A 69 -1.62 -16.62 1.36
N SER A 70 -1.01 -17.74 1.73
CA SER A 70 -0.71 -18.02 3.14
C SER A 70 0.26 -17.00 3.73
N SER A 71 0.31 -16.88 5.06
CA SER A 71 1.27 -15.98 5.73
C SER A 71 2.74 -16.36 5.48
N GLN A 72 3.03 -17.63 5.18
CA GLN A 72 4.36 -18.11 4.83
C GLN A 72 4.74 -17.70 3.40
N ASP A 73 3.80 -17.79 2.46
CA ASP A 73 3.95 -17.33 1.08
C ASP A 73 4.17 -15.82 1.02
N MET A 74 3.35 -15.07 1.75
CA MET A 74 3.49 -13.63 1.89
C MET A 74 4.85 -13.24 2.48
N ASP A 75 5.37 -13.99 3.45
CA ASP A 75 6.72 -13.77 4.01
C ASP A 75 7.83 -14.08 2.99
N THR A 76 7.69 -15.16 2.21
CA THR A 76 8.62 -15.52 1.13
C THR A 76 8.64 -14.45 0.05
N TRP A 77 7.49 -14.10 -0.51
CA TRP A 77 7.36 -13.02 -1.50
C TRP A 77 7.76 -11.66 -0.94
N ARG A 78 7.56 -11.39 0.37
CA ARG A 78 8.05 -10.15 1.00
C ARG A 78 9.57 -10.06 0.94
N ARG A 79 10.29 -11.20 1.01
CA ARG A 79 11.75 -11.29 0.89
C ARG A 79 12.28 -11.33 -0.55
N SER A 80 11.60 -11.98 -1.47
CA SER A 80 12.13 -12.30 -2.81
C SER A 80 11.53 -11.48 -3.96
N SER A 81 10.33 -10.92 -3.81
CA SER A 81 9.63 -10.15 -4.86
C SER A 81 9.84 -8.63 -4.72
N PRO A 82 9.67 -7.84 -5.80
CA PRO A 82 9.68 -6.38 -5.73
C PRO A 82 8.40 -5.79 -5.11
N PHE A 83 7.34 -6.58 -4.95
CA PHE A 83 6.03 -6.10 -4.50
C PHE A 83 6.01 -5.75 -3.01
N ALA A 84 5.44 -4.60 -2.66
CA ALA A 84 5.20 -4.20 -1.27
C ALA A 84 3.75 -3.73 -1.01
N ALA A 85 2.86 -3.86 -1.98
CA ALA A 85 1.41 -3.74 -1.80
C ALA A 85 0.69 -5.02 -2.28
N VAL A 86 -0.47 -5.29 -1.69
CA VAL A 86 -1.34 -6.43 -2.02
C VAL A 86 -2.81 -6.00 -2.07
N GLY A 87 -3.51 -6.35 -3.15
CA GLY A 87 -4.96 -6.25 -3.27
C GLY A 87 -5.68 -7.38 -2.54
N ILE A 88 -6.76 -7.07 -1.82
CA ILE A 88 -7.59 -8.06 -1.11
C ILE A 88 -9.08 -7.77 -1.30
N TYR A 89 -9.85 -8.80 -1.64
CA TYR A 89 -11.27 -8.72 -1.98
C TYR A 89 -12.14 -8.93 -0.75
N ILE A 90 -12.31 -7.89 0.06
CA ILE A 90 -12.92 -8.01 1.40
C ILE A 90 -14.44 -7.84 1.45
N SER A 91 -15.10 -7.39 0.38
CA SER A 91 -16.56 -7.22 0.38
C SER A 91 -17.17 -7.21 -1.02
N GLY A 92 -18.51 -7.32 -1.08
CA GLY A 92 -19.30 -7.25 -2.31
C GLY A 92 -19.65 -8.64 -2.86
N SER A 93 -20.88 -8.76 -3.39
CA SER A 93 -21.45 -10.01 -3.90
C SER A 93 -21.09 -10.33 -5.36
N GLY A 94 -20.38 -9.42 -6.06
CA GLY A 94 -19.81 -9.66 -7.38
C GLY A 94 -18.41 -10.28 -7.36
N ARG A 95 -17.88 -10.64 -6.18
CA ARG A 95 -16.56 -11.27 -6.05
C ARG A 95 -16.53 -12.65 -6.71
N ALA A 96 -15.55 -12.89 -7.59
CA ALA A 96 -15.31 -14.20 -8.19
C ALA A 96 -14.81 -15.24 -7.16
N CYS A 97 -14.07 -14.80 -6.14
CA CYS A 97 -13.73 -15.61 -4.97
C CYS A 97 -14.58 -15.17 -3.76
N PRO A 98 -15.66 -15.89 -3.41
CA PRO A 98 -16.43 -15.64 -2.18
C PRO A 98 -15.57 -15.89 -0.92
N ALA A 99 -16.03 -15.49 0.27
CA ALA A 99 -15.25 -15.68 1.49
C ALA A 99 -14.94 -17.17 1.79
N SER A 100 -15.86 -18.08 1.43
CA SER A 100 -15.64 -19.54 1.50
C SER A 100 -14.43 -20.03 0.68
N SER A 101 -13.98 -19.26 -0.32
CA SER A 101 -12.79 -19.53 -1.13
C SER A 101 -11.54 -18.77 -0.66
N GLN A 102 -11.56 -18.15 0.51
CA GLN A 102 -10.47 -17.33 1.06
C GLN A 102 -9.89 -17.92 2.36
N PRO A 103 -9.24 -19.11 2.33
CA PRO A 103 -8.82 -19.84 3.54
C PRO A 103 -7.77 -19.14 4.42
N TYR A 104 -7.27 -17.97 4.01
CA TYR A 104 -6.30 -17.18 4.78
C TYR A 104 -6.76 -15.74 5.07
N LEU A 105 -7.89 -15.26 4.54
CA LEU A 105 -8.31 -13.87 4.69
C LEU A 105 -9.02 -13.64 6.03
N SER A 106 -8.23 -13.43 7.08
CA SER A 106 -8.72 -13.10 8.43
C SER A 106 -8.24 -11.73 8.92
N PRO A 107 -8.87 -11.12 9.93
CA PRO A 107 -8.36 -9.90 10.57
C PRO A 107 -6.94 -10.07 11.11
N SER A 108 -6.62 -11.25 11.66
CA SER A 108 -5.26 -11.63 12.06
C SER A 108 -4.27 -11.64 10.90
N TRP A 109 -4.64 -12.22 9.75
CA TRP A 109 -3.80 -12.21 8.55
C TRP A 109 -3.57 -10.79 8.03
N VAL A 110 -4.63 -9.97 7.94
CA VAL A 110 -4.58 -8.59 7.45
C VAL A 110 -3.67 -7.72 8.34
N SER A 111 -3.84 -7.80 9.66
CA SER A 111 -2.98 -7.14 10.64
C SER A 111 -1.52 -7.62 10.53
N ARG A 112 -1.29 -8.93 10.43
CA ARG A 112 0.06 -9.50 10.27
C ARG A 112 0.74 -9.00 8.99
N GLN A 113 0.06 -8.98 7.84
CA GLN A 113 0.69 -8.53 6.60
C GLN A 113 1.03 -7.04 6.68
N HIS A 114 0.16 -6.21 7.28
CA HIS A 114 0.47 -4.80 7.53
C HIS A 114 1.70 -4.64 8.43
N GLN A 115 1.80 -5.39 9.53
CA GLN A 115 2.98 -5.40 10.43
C GLN A 115 4.26 -5.90 9.74
N ARG A 116 4.15 -6.83 8.76
CA ARG A 116 5.26 -7.24 7.88
C ARG A 116 5.62 -6.19 6.81
N GLY A 117 4.91 -5.06 6.79
CA GLY A 117 5.18 -3.94 5.90
C GLY A 117 4.68 -4.17 4.48
N TRP A 118 3.52 -4.83 4.33
CA TRP A 118 2.68 -4.77 3.14
C TRP A 118 1.72 -3.58 3.23
N GLN A 119 1.53 -2.87 2.12
CA GLN A 119 0.39 -1.96 1.94
C GLN A 119 -0.82 -2.77 1.50
N ILE A 120 -1.95 -2.61 2.18
CA ILE A 120 -3.19 -3.31 1.89
C ILE A 120 -4.06 -2.43 0.99
N LEU A 121 -4.55 -3.00 -0.10
CA LEU A 121 -5.48 -2.35 -1.03
C LEU A 121 -6.82 -3.11 -0.95
N PRO A 122 -7.76 -2.69 -0.08
CA PRO A 122 -9.04 -3.36 0.05
C PRO A 122 -9.93 -3.05 -1.16
N ILE A 123 -10.59 -4.07 -1.71
CA ILE A 123 -11.42 -4.00 -2.91
C ILE A 123 -12.85 -4.46 -2.58
N HIS A 124 -13.84 -3.78 -3.17
CA HIS A 124 -15.26 -4.14 -3.14
C HIS A 124 -15.77 -4.40 -4.56
N ILE A 125 -16.07 -5.67 -4.89
CA ILE A 125 -16.73 -6.01 -6.15
C ILE A 125 -18.24 -6.09 -5.91
N GLY A 126 -18.88 -4.94 -6.09
CA GLY A 126 -20.31 -4.75 -5.86
C GLY A 126 -21.12 -4.80 -7.15
N LEU A 127 -22.10 -3.92 -7.23
CA LEU A 127 -23.02 -3.79 -8.34
C LEU A 127 -22.34 -3.20 -9.58
N GLN A 128 -22.38 -3.94 -10.68
CA GLN A 128 -21.78 -3.57 -11.96
C GLN A 128 -22.74 -2.74 -12.83
N ALA A 129 -22.22 -2.15 -13.92
CA ALA A 129 -22.98 -1.26 -14.79
C ALA A 129 -24.31 -1.89 -15.28
N PRO A 130 -25.41 -1.12 -15.49
CA PRO A 130 -26.66 -1.69 -15.99
C PRO A 130 -26.51 -2.40 -17.34
N CYS A 131 -25.58 -1.91 -18.17
CA CYS A 131 -25.20 -2.47 -19.46
C CYS A 131 -23.97 -3.40 -19.40
N PHE A 132 -23.54 -3.85 -18.21
CA PHE A 132 -22.45 -4.81 -18.06
C PHE A 132 -22.77 -6.12 -18.80
N GLN A 133 -22.00 -6.43 -19.82
CA GLN A 133 -22.06 -7.70 -20.55
C GLN A 133 -20.99 -8.65 -20.01
N GLN A 134 -21.39 -9.89 -19.74
CA GLN A 134 -20.53 -10.92 -19.15
C GLN A 134 -19.76 -11.65 -20.26
N GLY A 135 -18.48 -11.96 -20.01
CA GLY A 135 -17.58 -12.64 -20.94
C GLY A 135 -17.27 -14.11 -20.62
N ASP A 136 -18.15 -14.78 -19.85
CA ASP A 136 -18.10 -16.21 -19.44
C ASP A 136 -17.12 -16.59 -18.29
N PRO A 137 -17.34 -17.67 -17.51
CA PRO A 137 -18.57 -18.07 -16.81
C PRO A 137 -18.50 -17.85 -15.29
N THR A 138 -19.60 -17.34 -14.73
CA THR A 138 -20.06 -17.43 -13.31
C THR A 138 -19.20 -16.86 -12.14
N PRO A 139 -19.86 -16.43 -11.03
CA PRO A 139 -21.28 -16.08 -10.94
C PRO A 139 -21.57 -14.77 -11.70
N THR A 140 -22.79 -14.61 -12.19
CA THR A 140 -23.23 -13.39 -12.88
C THR A 140 -23.14 -12.19 -11.93
N LYS A 141 -22.19 -11.29 -12.16
CA LYS A 141 -22.00 -10.10 -11.30
C LYS A 141 -23.29 -9.29 -11.26
N PRO A 142 -23.83 -8.98 -10.06
CA PRO A 142 -25.11 -8.30 -9.93
C PRO A 142 -25.00 -6.87 -10.49
N ARG A 143 -26.07 -6.35 -11.09
CA ARG A 143 -26.06 -5.03 -11.77
C ARG A 143 -26.79 -3.98 -10.94
N MET A 144 -26.31 -2.74 -10.99
CA MET A 144 -27.01 -1.59 -10.43
C MET A 144 -28.30 -1.32 -11.24
N SER A 145 -29.27 -0.67 -10.61
CA SER A 145 -30.50 -0.23 -11.28
C SER A 145 -30.16 0.71 -12.44
N SER A 146 -30.94 0.66 -13.51
CA SER A 146 -30.84 1.61 -14.62
C SER A 146 -31.24 3.03 -14.22
N ASP A 147 -32.09 3.22 -13.20
CA ASP A 147 -32.45 4.53 -12.66
C ASP A 147 -31.26 5.19 -11.93
N PRO A 148 -30.78 6.37 -12.38
CA PRO A 148 -29.65 7.06 -11.74
C PRO A 148 -29.87 7.41 -10.27
N ARG A 149 -31.12 7.66 -9.83
CA ARG A 149 -31.41 7.98 -8.41
C ARG A 149 -31.26 6.74 -7.52
N THR A 150 -31.74 5.60 -7.98
CA THR A 150 -31.60 4.30 -7.31
C THR A 150 -30.15 3.81 -7.34
N ALA A 151 -29.45 3.96 -8.46
CA ALA A 151 -28.02 3.62 -8.57
C ALA A 151 -27.15 4.43 -7.60
N ARG A 152 -27.45 5.73 -7.39
CA ARG A 152 -26.78 6.54 -6.36
C ARG A 152 -27.00 5.99 -4.95
N ARG A 153 -28.26 5.68 -4.57
CA ARG A 153 -28.57 5.06 -3.27
C ARG A 153 -27.93 3.68 -3.10
N GLN A 154 -27.79 2.92 -4.18
CA GLN A 154 -27.04 1.66 -4.20
C GLN A 154 -25.54 1.88 -3.94
N GLY A 155 -24.94 2.96 -4.46
CA GLY A 155 -23.56 3.34 -4.18
C GLY A 155 -23.34 3.69 -2.71
N THR A 156 -24.26 4.46 -2.12
CA THR A 156 -24.26 4.76 -0.67
C THR A 156 -24.27 3.48 0.17
N ARG A 157 -25.16 2.52 -0.12
CA ARG A 157 -25.21 1.23 0.60
C ARG A 157 -23.96 0.37 0.40
N ALA A 158 -23.35 0.41 -0.79
CA ALA A 158 -22.08 -0.28 -1.04
C ALA A 158 -20.94 0.31 -0.19
N ALA A 159 -20.93 1.64 0.02
CA ALA A 159 -19.97 2.29 0.91
C ALA A 159 -20.19 1.93 2.39
N ASP A 160 -21.44 1.87 2.86
CA ASP A 160 -21.76 1.42 4.23
C ASP A 160 -21.22 -0.01 4.48
N ALA A 161 -21.61 -0.96 3.63
CA ALA A 161 -21.18 -2.36 3.75
C ALA A 161 -19.66 -2.53 3.64
N PHE A 162 -18.99 -1.77 2.77
CA PHE A 162 -17.54 -1.84 2.61
C PHE A 162 -16.80 -1.26 3.81
N VAL A 163 -17.32 -0.19 4.44
CA VAL A 163 -16.76 0.35 5.69
C VAL A 163 -16.92 -0.63 6.85
N GLU A 164 -18.04 -1.34 6.95
CA GLU A 164 -18.25 -2.38 7.95
C GLU A 164 -17.24 -3.53 7.80
N HIS A 165 -17.05 -4.05 6.59
CA HIS A 165 -16.00 -5.06 6.33
C HIS A 165 -14.60 -4.51 6.58
N ALA A 166 -14.32 -3.25 6.24
CA ALA A 166 -13.03 -2.62 6.53
C ALA A 166 -12.78 -2.58 8.06
N GLN A 167 -13.77 -2.18 8.85
CA GLN A 167 -13.68 -2.19 10.32
C GLN A 167 -13.47 -3.61 10.86
N HIS A 168 -14.19 -4.61 10.33
CA HIS A 168 -14.00 -6.01 10.68
C HIS A 168 -12.54 -6.47 10.50
N PHE A 169 -11.90 -6.14 9.37
CA PHE A 169 -10.50 -6.45 9.10
C PHE A 169 -9.48 -5.49 9.77
N GLY A 170 -9.91 -4.57 10.63
CA GLY A 170 -9.04 -3.62 11.34
C GLY A 170 -8.53 -2.45 10.50
N LEU A 171 -9.10 -2.24 9.32
CA LEU A 171 -8.83 -1.12 8.44
C LEU A 171 -9.61 0.10 8.93
N GLY A 172 -8.94 0.96 9.71
CA GLY A 172 -9.53 2.14 10.33
C GLY A 172 -9.71 3.33 9.37
N ARG A 173 -10.32 4.39 9.91
CA ARG A 173 -10.56 5.69 9.24
C ARG A 173 -9.32 6.18 8.47
N ARG A 174 -9.56 6.88 7.36
CA ARG A 174 -8.57 7.34 6.36
C ARG A 174 -7.89 6.23 5.55
N THR A 175 -8.30 4.97 5.67
CA THR A 175 -7.96 3.91 4.69
C THR A 175 -8.60 4.24 3.34
N THR A 176 -7.92 3.91 2.24
CA THR A 176 -8.49 4.03 0.89
C THR A 176 -9.22 2.75 0.50
N LEU A 177 -10.50 2.87 0.16
CA LEU A 177 -11.42 1.79 -0.18
C LEU A 177 -11.69 1.82 -1.69
N TYR A 178 -11.29 0.78 -2.43
CA TYR A 178 -11.43 0.73 -3.89
C TYR A 178 -12.75 0.06 -4.29
N LEU A 179 -13.69 0.84 -4.83
CA LEU A 179 -14.85 0.32 -5.53
C LEU A 179 -14.38 -0.27 -6.87
N ASP A 180 -14.82 -1.48 -7.18
CA ASP A 180 -14.59 -2.13 -8.47
C ASP A 180 -15.80 -1.92 -9.39
N ILE A 181 -15.57 -1.24 -10.52
CA ILE A 181 -16.52 -1.17 -11.63
C ILE A 181 -15.84 -1.76 -12.87
N GLU A 182 -16.32 -2.92 -13.27
CA GLU A 182 -15.87 -3.66 -14.45
C GLU A 182 -16.04 -2.86 -15.75
N TRP A 183 -15.44 -3.36 -16.82
CA TRP A 183 -15.60 -2.76 -18.15
C TRP A 183 -17.07 -2.73 -18.58
N TYR A 184 -17.50 -1.61 -19.17
CA TYR A 184 -18.78 -1.47 -19.83
C TYR A 184 -18.65 -0.54 -21.05
N ASP A 185 -19.56 -0.71 -22.00
CA ASP A 185 -19.69 0.16 -23.16
C ASP A 185 -20.17 1.56 -22.75
N ARG A 186 -19.22 2.49 -22.62
CA ARG A 186 -19.50 3.89 -22.27
C ARG A 186 -20.26 4.69 -23.33
N SER A 187 -20.39 4.18 -24.57
CA SER A 187 -21.17 4.86 -25.62
C SER A 187 -22.67 4.89 -25.28
N ARG A 188 -23.14 3.92 -24.49
CA ARG A 188 -24.48 3.87 -23.89
C ARG A 188 -24.63 4.97 -22.84
N LYS A 189 -24.98 6.18 -23.29
CA LYS A 189 -25.02 7.42 -22.50
C LYS A 189 -25.75 7.27 -21.16
N GLU A 190 -26.92 6.63 -21.14
CA GLU A 190 -27.69 6.43 -19.90
C GLU A 190 -27.03 5.44 -18.94
N CYS A 191 -26.48 4.33 -19.44
CA CYS A 191 -25.70 3.40 -18.63
C CYS A 191 -24.50 4.12 -17.98
N ASN A 192 -23.76 4.90 -18.77
CA ASN A 192 -22.62 5.68 -18.30
C ASN A 192 -23.02 6.73 -17.25
N ARG A 193 -24.12 7.46 -17.48
CA ARG A 193 -24.69 8.44 -16.54
C ARG A 193 -25.06 7.79 -15.20
N THR A 194 -25.65 6.60 -15.25
CA THR A 194 -26.06 5.82 -14.07
C THR A 194 -24.86 5.30 -13.29
N VAL A 195 -23.82 4.79 -13.97
CA VAL A 195 -22.54 4.39 -13.33
C VAL A 195 -21.88 5.58 -12.62
N LEU A 196 -21.79 6.75 -13.27
CA LEU A 196 -21.26 7.96 -12.64
C LEU A 196 -22.06 8.37 -11.39
N LYS A 197 -23.39 8.16 -11.36
CA LYS A 197 -24.21 8.40 -10.18
C LYS A 197 -24.06 7.36 -9.09
N HIS A 198 -23.76 6.10 -9.42
CA HIS A 198 -23.38 5.09 -8.44
C HIS A 198 -22.05 5.46 -7.76
N ILE A 199 -21.03 5.80 -8.55
CA ILE A 199 -19.70 6.20 -8.05
C ILE A 199 -19.79 7.46 -7.18
N ASP A 200 -20.60 8.45 -7.56
CA ASP A 200 -20.87 9.67 -6.77
C ASP A 200 -21.44 9.34 -5.38
N GLY A 201 -22.50 8.54 -5.31
CA GLY A 201 -23.16 8.16 -4.05
C GLY A 201 -22.30 7.27 -3.15
N PHE A 202 -21.43 6.44 -3.74
CA PHE A 202 -20.41 5.69 -3.02
C PHE A 202 -19.33 6.62 -2.46
N THR A 203 -18.77 7.47 -3.30
CA THR A 203 -17.64 8.36 -2.96
C THR A 203 -18.02 9.34 -1.85
N GLU A 204 -19.17 10.02 -1.98
CA GLU A 204 -19.72 10.90 -0.95
C GLU A 204 -19.87 10.18 0.39
N ARG A 205 -20.40 8.95 0.38
CA ARG A 205 -20.65 8.19 1.61
C ARG A 205 -19.36 7.68 2.26
N VAL A 206 -18.37 7.22 1.48
CA VAL A 206 -17.04 6.84 2.00
C VAL A 206 -16.36 8.02 2.68
N ASP A 207 -16.47 9.22 2.10
CA ASP A 207 -15.87 10.43 2.66
C ASP A 207 -16.63 10.91 3.93
N GLN A 208 -17.98 10.83 3.95
CA GLN A 208 -18.80 11.04 5.17
C GLN A 208 -18.43 10.09 6.31
N LEU A 209 -18.17 8.81 6.00
CA LEU A 209 -17.72 7.80 6.97
C LEU A 209 -16.23 7.97 7.37
N HIS A 210 -15.57 9.02 6.89
CA HIS A 210 -14.17 9.38 7.17
C HIS A 210 -13.14 8.36 6.66
N TYR A 211 -13.48 7.63 5.60
CA TYR A 211 -12.54 6.84 4.81
C TYR A 211 -12.05 7.67 3.63
N ARG A 212 -11.39 7.04 2.64
CA ARG A 212 -11.03 7.67 1.37
C ARG A 212 -11.53 6.80 0.24
N SER A 213 -12.17 7.42 -0.73
CA SER A 213 -12.68 6.75 -1.93
C SER A 213 -11.57 6.42 -2.94
N GLY A 214 -11.60 5.22 -3.49
CA GLY A 214 -10.82 4.82 -4.66
C GLY A 214 -11.74 4.14 -5.69
N LEU A 215 -11.38 4.19 -6.97
CA LEU A 215 -12.07 3.45 -8.03
C LEU A 215 -11.07 2.59 -8.80
N TYR A 216 -11.36 1.30 -8.93
CA TYR A 216 -10.81 0.41 -9.95
C TYR A 216 -11.77 0.31 -11.13
N SER A 217 -11.25 0.41 -12.35
CA SER A 217 -11.98 0.10 -13.58
C SER A 217 -11.02 -0.01 -14.77
N SER A 218 -11.49 -0.61 -15.87
CA SER A 218 -10.83 -0.52 -17.17
C SER A 218 -10.62 0.94 -17.58
N GLY A 219 -9.45 1.24 -18.13
CA GLY A 219 -9.12 2.57 -18.67
C GLY A 219 -10.20 3.10 -19.62
N SER A 220 -10.70 2.25 -20.52
CA SER A 220 -11.71 2.63 -21.52
C SER A 220 -13.15 2.77 -20.98
N ALA A 221 -13.40 2.45 -19.70
CA ALA A 221 -14.72 2.46 -19.07
C ALA A 221 -14.85 3.59 -18.03
N ALA A 222 -14.98 3.27 -16.73
CA ALA A 222 -15.28 4.27 -15.71
C ALA A 222 -14.13 5.26 -15.46
N ILE A 223 -12.88 4.86 -15.73
CA ILE A 223 -11.70 5.75 -15.63
C ILE A 223 -11.84 6.93 -16.61
N LEU A 224 -11.93 6.66 -17.91
CA LEU A 224 -12.12 7.69 -18.94
C LEU A 224 -13.45 8.44 -18.75
N SER A 225 -14.48 7.78 -18.24
CA SER A 225 -15.78 8.43 -18.00
C SER A 225 -15.72 9.44 -16.84
N LEU A 226 -14.98 9.15 -15.76
CA LEU A 226 -14.69 10.13 -14.71
C LEU A 226 -13.79 11.26 -15.22
N ASP A 227 -12.78 10.96 -16.03
CA ASP A 227 -11.86 11.97 -16.53
C ASP A 227 -12.58 12.99 -17.43
N VAL A 228 -13.37 12.50 -18.39
CA VAL A 228 -14.22 13.33 -19.25
C VAL A 228 -15.25 14.12 -18.42
N ALA A 229 -15.94 13.48 -17.48
CA ALA A 229 -16.92 14.17 -16.64
C ALA A 229 -16.29 15.28 -15.78
N ARG A 230 -15.06 15.06 -15.29
CA ARG A 230 -14.34 16.02 -14.44
C ARG A 230 -13.82 17.22 -15.23
N HIS A 231 -13.30 17.00 -16.44
CA HIS A 231 -12.89 18.09 -17.32
C HIS A 231 -14.08 18.93 -17.77
N ALA A 232 -15.25 18.31 -17.98
CA ALA A 232 -16.48 19.03 -18.36
C ALA A 232 -17.07 19.86 -17.21
N ASP A 233 -17.17 19.31 -15.99
CA ASP A 233 -17.58 20.06 -14.79
C ASP A 233 -16.98 19.44 -13.52
N PRO A 234 -15.97 20.06 -12.89
CA PRO A 234 -15.32 19.53 -11.69
C PRO A 234 -16.16 19.66 -10.41
N ARG A 235 -17.33 20.31 -10.43
CA ARG A 235 -18.26 20.41 -9.28
C ARG A 235 -19.45 19.45 -9.35
N ARG A 236 -19.67 18.79 -10.50
CA ARG A 236 -20.85 17.94 -10.80
C ARG A 236 -21.03 16.69 -9.92
N TYR A 237 -19.94 16.17 -9.38
CA TYR A 237 -19.87 14.90 -8.66
C TYR A 237 -18.87 14.99 -7.52
N THR A 238 -19.01 14.09 -6.55
CA THR A 238 -17.93 13.82 -5.59
C THR A 238 -16.92 12.89 -6.26
N TRP A 239 -15.63 13.25 -6.23
CA TRP A 239 -14.59 12.55 -6.99
C TRP A 239 -13.79 11.58 -6.11
N PRO A 240 -13.53 10.34 -6.59
CA PRO A 240 -12.62 9.43 -5.93
C PRO A 240 -11.29 10.11 -5.58
N ASN A 241 -10.74 9.79 -4.42
CA ASN A 241 -9.44 10.32 -4.02
C ASN A 241 -8.30 9.72 -4.86
N GLN A 242 -8.49 8.50 -5.40
CA GLN A 242 -7.49 7.74 -6.18
C GLN A 242 -8.16 6.93 -7.29
N LEU A 243 -7.46 6.75 -8.41
CA LEU A 243 -7.90 5.93 -9.54
C LEU A 243 -6.92 4.78 -9.77
N TRP A 244 -7.45 3.57 -9.93
CA TRP A 244 -6.73 2.36 -10.26
C TRP A 244 -7.13 1.93 -11.67
N VAL A 245 -6.25 2.23 -12.62
CA VAL A 245 -6.50 2.03 -14.05
C VAL A 245 -6.13 0.61 -14.43
N ALA A 246 -7.08 -0.18 -14.92
CA ALA A 246 -6.79 -1.46 -15.56
C ALA A 246 -6.50 -1.22 -17.05
N TRP A 247 -5.24 -1.43 -17.44
CA TRP A 247 -4.76 -1.29 -18.81
C TRP A 247 -3.52 -2.18 -18.99
N GLY A 248 -3.69 -3.37 -19.58
CA GLY A 248 -2.65 -4.40 -19.73
C GLY A 248 -1.49 -4.06 -20.70
N ASN A 249 -0.96 -2.84 -20.67
CA ASN A 249 0.06 -2.36 -21.61
C ASN A 249 1.50 -2.87 -21.35
N GLY A 250 1.69 -3.68 -20.31
CA GLY A 250 2.99 -4.23 -19.89
C GLY A 250 3.92 -3.24 -19.18
N LYS A 251 3.60 -1.95 -19.15
CA LYS A 251 4.42 -0.88 -18.59
C LYS A 251 4.02 -0.59 -17.14
N ALA A 252 4.90 -0.96 -16.22
CA ALA A 252 4.77 -0.52 -14.84
C ALA A 252 5.05 0.99 -14.76
N ASP A 253 4.03 1.84 -14.85
CA ASP A 253 4.10 3.27 -14.62
C ASP A 253 2.70 3.80 -14.22
N LEU A 254 2.46 5.10 -14.30
CA LEU A 254 1.16 5.73 -14.03
C LEU A 254 0.66 6.53 -15.24
N ASP A 255 1.23 6.26 -16.41
CA ASP A 255 0.75 6.87 -17.63
C ASP A 255 -0.65 6.33 -17.91
N GLY A 256 -1.58 7.25 -18.13
CA GLY A 256 -2.97 6.91 -18.46
C GLY A 256 -3.16 6.62 -19.94
N GLY A 257 -2.17 6.95 -20.78
CA GLY A 257 -2.30 6.95 -22.23
C GLY A 257 -3.56 7.70 -22.67
N PRO A 258 -4.42 7.09 -23.51
CA PRO A 258 -5.65 7.72 -24.00
C PRO A 258 -6.79 7.79 -22.95
N TYR A 259 -6.62 7.20 -21.76
CA TYR A 259 -7.71 6.97 -20.81
C TYR A 259 -7.75 7.95 -19.63
N LEU A 260 -6.62 8.58 -19.29
CA LEU A 260 -6.53 9.42 -18.10
C LEU A 260 -5.50 10.54 -18.29
N ALA A 261 -5.96 11.62 -18.92
CA ALA A 261 -5.18 12.82 -19.16
C ALA A 261 -5.00 13.64 -17.87
N GLY A 262 -4.15 14.67 -17.93
CA GLY A 262 -4.22 15.80 -16.98
C GLY A 262 -3.69 15.60 -15.56
N ASP A 263 -3.32 16.73 -14.97
CA ASP A 263 -2.48 16.81 -13.77
C ASP A 263 -3.19 16.52 -12.45
N TYR A 264 -4.51 16.68 -12.40
CA TYR A 264 -5.28 16.43 -11.17
C TYR A 264 -5.07 15.02 -10.63
N TRP A 265 -4.98 14.02 -11.51
CA TRP A 265 -4.76 12.63 -11.15
C TRP A 265 -3.28 12.24 -11.06
N ARG A 266 -2.35 13.03 -11.59
CA ARG A 266 -0.91 12.66 -11.64
C ARG A 266 -0.25 12.66 -10.24
N ASN A 267 -0.62 13.60 -9.38
CA ASN A 267 0.03 13.82 -8.08
C ASN A 267 -0.41 12.82 -7.01
N HIS A 268 0.23 11.64 -7.00
CA HIS A 268 0.06 10.60 -5.97
C HIS A 268 -1.40 10.13 -5.76
N LYS A 269 -2.13 9.97 -6.86
CA LYS A 269 -3.54 9.56 -6.90
C LYS A 269 -3.81 8.42 -7.89
N ARG A 270 -2.77 7.73 -8.38
CA ARG A 270 -2.88 6.69 -9.42
C ARG A 270 -2.31 5.36 -8.97
N LEU A 271 -3.02 4.31 -9.38
CA LEU A 271 -2.57 2.94 -9.46
C LEU A 271 -2.82 2.46 -10.90
N HIS A 272 -2.07 1.48 -11.35
CA HIS A 272 -2.13 0.96 -12.71
C HIS A 272 -1.91 -0.55 -12.68
N GLN A 273 -2.94 -1.31 -13.03
CA GLN A 273 -2.85 -2.75 -13.29
C GLN A 273 -2.36 -2.93 -14.72
N TYR A 274 -1.05 -3.12 -14.85
CA TYR A 274 -0.34 -3.03 -16.13
C TYR A 274 -0.12 -4.39 -16.79
N LYS A 275 -0.39 -5.49 -16.08
CA LYS A 275 -0.31 -6.86 -16.62
C LYS A 275 -1.16 -7.81 -15.80
N LEU A 276 -2.07 -8.52 -16.45
CA LEU A 276 -3.03 -9.43 -15.82
C LEU A 276 -2.58 -10.91 -15.93
N ASP A 277 -3.11 -11.75 -15.05
CA ASP A 277 -3.04 -13.22 -15.05
C ASP A 277 -1.64 -13.82 -15.25
N VAL A 278 -0.61 -13.19 -14.67
CA VAL A 278 0.77 -13.67 -14.84
C VAL A 278 1.23 -14.54 -13.69
N VAL A 279 1.69 -15.75 -14.04
CA VAL A 279 2.50 -16.59 -13.16
C VAL A 279 3.82 -15.86 -12.86
N ALA A 280 3.96 -15.36 -11.63
CA ALA A 280 5.18 -14.75 -11.13
C ALA A 280 5.88 -15.71 -10.16
N ARG A 281 7.20 -15.86 -10.30
CA ARG A 281 8.01 -16.78 -9.48
C ARG A 281 9.01 -16.00 -8.62
N TYR A 282 8.91 -16.13 -7.31
CA TYR A 282 9.78 -15.43 -6.36
C TYR A 282 10.08 -16.30 -5.13
N GLY A 283 11.37 -16.61 -4.91
CA GLY A 283 11.79 -17.49 -3.81
C GLY A 283 11.24 -18.91 -3.97
N GLN A 284 11.39 -19.48 -5.18
CA GLN A 284 10.84 -20.76 -5.65
C GLN A 284 9.29 -20.86 -5.69
N LEU A 285 8.56 -20.02 -4.94
CA LEU A 285 7.10 -19.96 -4.98
C LEU A 285 6.58 -19.27 -6.25
N ALA A 286 5.63 -19.93 -6.94
CA ALA A 286 4.87 -19.39 -8.06
C ALA A 286 3.46 -18.99 -7.62
N LEU A 287 3.00 -17.79 -7.98
CA LEU A 287 1.60 -17.37 -7.85
C LEU A 287 1.15 -16.71 -9.15
N THR A 288 -0.07 -17.02 -9.62
CA THR A 288 -0.76 -16.21 -10.64
C THR A 288 -1.28 -14.94 -9.97
N VAL A 289 -0.88 -13.79 -10.52
CA VAL A 289 -1.19 -12.47 -9.98
C VAL A 289 -1.36 -11.44 -11.09
N ASP A 290 -2.17 -10.43 -10.81
CA ASP A 290 -2.18 -9.18 -11.53
C ASP A 290 -1.10 -8.26 -10.97
N ARG A 291 -0.42 -7.53 -11.85
CA ARG A 291 0.71 -6.67 -11.50
C ARG A 291 0.33 -5.22 -11.52
N ASN A 292 0.62 -4.56 -10.39
CA ASN A 292 0.26 -3.18 -10.15
C ASN A 292 1.48 -2.29 -9.93
N TRP A 293 1.41 -1.07 -10.42
CA TRP A 293 2.28 0.02 -10.01
C TRP A 293 1.43 1.13 -9.40
N LEU A 294 1.85 1.67 -8.27
CA LEU A 294 1.08 2.65 -7.53
C LEU A 294 1.93 3.80 -7.01
N SER A 295 1.35 4.99 -6.98
CA SER A 295 1.88 6.15 -6.27
C SER A 295 0.72 6.90 -5.64
N VAL A 296 0.66 6.85 -4.31
CA VAL A 296 -0.54 7.15 -3.52
C VAL A 296 -0.21 8.00 -2.31
N GLY A 297 -1.14 8.87 -1.89
CA GLY A 297 -0.98 9.75 -0.73
C GLY A 297 0.00 10.88 -1.00
N LYS A 298 1.21 10.81 -0.42
CA LYS A 298 2.36 11.67 -0.78
C LYS A 298 3.45 10.90 -1.55
N GLY A 299 3.19 9.66 -1.95
CA GLY A 299 4.20 8.73 -2.43
C GLY A 299 5.18 8.29 -1.33
N SER A 300 6.21 7.52 -1.72
CA SER A 300 7.29 7.15 -0.79
C SER A 300 8.24 8.34 -0.57
N GLN A 301 7.98 9.12 0.48
CA GLN A 301 8.81 10.27 0.89
C GLN A 301 9.92 9.86 1.85
N PRO A 302 11.15 10.40 1.76
CA PRO A 302 12.24 10.00 2.63
C PRO A 302 11.96 10.39 4.08
N ARG A 303 12.15 9.44 5.01
CA ARG A 303 12.12 9.75 6.44
C ARG A 303 13.47 10.33 6.88
N GLY A 304 13.41 11.25 7.84
CA GLY A 304 14.58 11.97 8.35
C GLY A 304 15.67 11.04 8.88
N GLN A 305 16.93 11.46 8.72
CA GLN A 305 18.08 10.67 9.14
C GLN A 305 18.30 10.81 10.66
N THR A 306 17.70 9.93 11.45
CA THR A 306 17.81 10.01 12.91
C THR A 306 19.20 9.65 13.45
N GLY A 307 19.67 10.46 14.39
CA GLY A 307 20.47 10.02 15.55
C GLY A 307 21.82 9.33 15.33
N THR A 308 22.43 9.40 14.14
CA THR A 308 23.73 8.73 13.88
C THR A 308 24.90 9.69 13.83
N CYS A 309 24.79 10.80 13.10
CA CYS A 309 25.85 11.81 12.98
C CYS A 309 25.28 13.20 12.65
N ASN A 310 25.62 14.21 13.44
CA ASN A 310 25.40 15.63 13.10
C ASN A 310 26.49 16.12 12.11
N ARG A 311 26.72 15.33 11.05
CA ARG A 311 27.77 15.50 10.03
C ARG A 311 27.26 14.95 8.69
N LYS A 312 27.70 15.55 7.58
CA LYS A 312 27.39 15.07 6.22
C LYS A 312 27.89 13.62 6.05
N LEU A 313 26.98 12.69 5.80
CA LEU A 313 27.30 11.28 5.48
C LEU A 313 27.08 10.92 4.01
N ASN A 314 26.41 11.77 3.23
CA ASN A 314 26.13 11.53 1.82
C ASN A 314 27.27 12.13 0.97
N PHE A 315 28.06 11.27 0.32
CA PHE A 315 29.13 11.65 -0.61
C PHE A 315 29.03 10.84 -1.91
N GLU A 316 29.42 11.43 -3.03
CA GLU A 316 29.51 10.77 -4.35
C GLU A 316 30.56 9.66 -4.39
N LYS A 317 31.64 9.79 -3.60
CA LYS A 317 32.75 8.85 -3.51
C LYS A 317 33.25 8.78 -2.06
N TYR A 318 33.57 7.57 -1.63
CA TYR A 318 34.19 7.24 -0.34
C TYR A 318 35.64 6.76 -0.59
N PRO A 319 36.63 7.66 -0.56
CA PRO A 319 38.02 7.35 -0.89
C PRO A 319 38.70 6.57 0.23
N ARG A 320 39.90 6.04 -0.05
CA ARG A 320 40.84 5.60 0.99
C ARG A 320 41.13 6.78 1.91
N LEU A 321 41.08 6.57 3.24
CA LEU A 321 41.53 7.55 4.22
C LEU A 321 42.61 6.93 5.11
N GLU A 322 43.71 7.64 5.31
CA GLU A 322 44.83 7.21 6.15
C GLU A 322 45.47 8.38 6.90
N ARG A 323 46.51 8.10 7.70
CA ARG A 323 47.13 9.12 8.54
C ARG A 323 47.53 10.36 7.73
N GLY A 324 47.16 11.53 8.22
CA GLY A 324 47.40 12.81 7.54
C GLY A 324 46.26 13.28 6.64
N THR A 325 45.31 12.41 6.25
CA THR A 325 44.08 12.85 5.57
C THR A 325 43.22 13.71 6.50
N GLN A 326 42.53 14.73 5.98
CA GLN A 326 41.74 15.69 6.77
C GLN A 326 40.35 15.98 6.14
N GLY A 327 39.50 16.70 6.86
CA GLY A 327 38.24 17.28 6.37
C GLY A 327 37.00 16.38 6.45
N VAL A 328 35.92 16.81 5.80
CA VAL A 328 34.53 16.32 6.05
C VAL A 328 34.32 14.81 5.95
N ARG A 329 35.10 14.11 5.11
CA ARG A 329 35.01 12.64 4.98
C ARG A 329 35.68 11.91 6.14
N VAL A 330 36.75 12.47 6.70
CA VAL A 330 37.38 11.97 7.93
C VAL A 330 36.46 12.21 9.12
N ALA A 331 35.86 13.41 9.24
CA ALA A 331 34.86 13.68 10.27
C ALA A 331 33.66 12.71 10.23
N ALA A 332 33.19 12.37 9.03
CA ALA A 332 32.16 11.35 8.83
C ALA A 332 32.62 9.95 9.28
N ALA A 333 33.83 9.53 8.93
CA ALA A 333 34.39 8.26 9.35
C ALA A 333 34.64 8.18 10.87
N GLN A 334 35.17 9.23 11.49
CA GLN A 334 35.31 9.37 12.94
C GLN A 334 33.94 9.20 13.63
N CYS A 335 32.91 9.87 13.11
CA CYS A 335 31.56 9.74 13.64
C CYS A 335 31.01 8.30 13.56
N LEU A 336 31.15 7.64 12.41
CA LEU A 336 30.70 6.24 12.23
C LEU A 336 31.49 5.27 13.11
N LEU A 337 32.80 5.48 13.30
CA LEU A 337 33.62 4.71 14.23
C LEU A 337 33.20 4.93 15.69
N ARG A 338 32.82 6.16 16.06
CA ARG A 338 32.32 6.49 17.40
C ARG A 338 30.95 5.87 17.67
N SER A 339 30.02 5.96 16.72
CA SER A 339 28.73 5.27 16.77
C SER A 339 28.85 3.73 16.83
N GLY A 340 30.00 3.17 16.41
CA GLY A 340 30.31 1.75 16.52
C GLY A 340 31.17 1.36 17.74
N GLY A 341 31.46 2.28 18.67
CA GLY A 341 32.29 2.02 19.86
C GLY A 341 33.80 1.83 19.60
N TYR A 342 34.27 2.08 18.38
CA TYR A 342 35.68 1.91 18.01
C TYR A 342 36.52 3.17 18.26
N LEU A 343 35.87 4.34 18.33
CA LEU A 343 36.48 5.64 18.62
C LEU A 343 35.72 6.33 19.77
N SER A 344 36.41 7.17 20.55
CA SER A 344 35.85 8.00 21.61
C SER A 344 36.21 9.47 21.40
N GLY A 345 35.62 10.38 22.18
CA GLY A 345 35.95 11.80 22.18
C GLY A 345 35.47 12.60 20.96
N GLU A 346 36.16 13.71 20.71
CA GLU A 346 35.79 14.70 19.70
C GLU A 346 36.06 14.24 18.25
N ILE A 347 35.32 14.86 17.33
CA ILE A 347 35.44 14.65 15.89
C ILE A 347 36.30 15.80 15.35
N THR A 348 37.60 15.57 15.25
CA THR A 348 38.62 16.56 14.91
C THR A 348 38.83 16.78 13.40
N ASP A 349 38.13 16.02 12.56
CA ASP A 349 38.31 15.92 11.10
C ASP A 349 39.69 15.47 10.58
N ARG A 350 40.67 15.24 11.47
CA ARG A 350 42.02 14.80 11.12
C ARG A 350 42.21 13.31 11.38
N PHE A 351 42.77 12.59 10.40
CA PHE A 351 43.05 11.16 10.54
C PHE A 351 44.36 11.00 11.30
N ASP A 352 44.25 10.92 12.62
CA ASP A 352 45.37 10.87 13.55
C ASP A 352 45.74 9.43 13.97
N ARG A 353 46.66 9.33 14.96
CA ARG A 353 47.03 8.03 15.54
C ARG A 353 45.86 7.36 16.29
N ARG A 354 44.94 8.14 16.89
CA ARG A 354 43.75 7.64 17.63
C ARG A 354 42.75 6.99 16.69
N MET A 355 42.40 7.67 15.60
CA MET A 355 41.53 7.16 14.55
C MET A 355 42.12 5.90 13.90
N ALA A 356 43.43 5.90 13.61
CA ALA A 356 44.12 4.71 13.10
C ALA A 356 44.00 3.48 14.05
N ARG A 357 44.11 3.70 15.37
CA ARG A 357 43.83 2.64 16.38
C ARG A 357 42.37 2.18 16.33
N GLY A 358 41.41 3.10 16.24
CA GLY A 358 39.99 2.77 16.11
C GLY A 358 39.66 1.97 14.85
N VAL A 359 40.24 2.35 13.70
CA VAL A 359 40.11 1.59 12.45
C VAL A 359 40.71 0.18 12.60
N ARG A 360 41.87 0.01 13.26
CA ARG A 360 42.43 -1.33 13.56
C ARG A 360 41.51 -2.17 14.46
N ARG A 361 40.88 -1.59 15.49
CA ARG A 361 39.91 -2.29 16.34
C ARG A 361 38.71 -2.78 15.52
N MET A 362 38.14 -1.91 14.68
CA MET A 362 37.04 -2.25 13.78
C MET A 362 37.44 -3.33 12.77
N GLN A 363 38.62 -3.22 12.14
CA GLN A 363 39.11 -4.24 11.20
C GLN A 363 39.23 -5.62 11.85
N ARG A 364 39.75 -5.71 13.08
CA ARG A 364 39.81 -6.98 13.84
C ARG A 364 38.43 -7.58 14.11
N ASP A 365 37.51 -6.80 14.70
CA ASP A 365 36.13 -7.22 14.96
C ASP A 365 35.40 -7.71 13.69
N ARG A 366 35.57 -6.98 12.59
CA ARG A 366 34.96 -7.34 11.31
C ARG A 366 35.66 -8.49 10.57
N ARG A 367 36.82 -8.95 11.07
CA ARG A 367 37.73 -9.95 10.45
C ARG A 367 38.25 -9.51 9.07
N PHE A 368 38.76 -8.29 9.01
CA PHE A 368 39.39 -7.69 7.83
C PHE A 368 40.92 -7.64 8.00
N PRO A 369 41.71 -7.55 6.91
CA PRO A 369 43.11 -7.18 6.99
C PRO A 369 43.31 -5.90 7.81
N VAL A 370 44.22 -5.95 8.79
CA VAL A 370 44.36 -4.92 9.83
C VAL A 370 45.48 -3.94 9.44
N SER A 371 45.13 -2.88 8.74
CA SER A 371 46.07 -1.82 8.32
C SER A 371 45.97 -0.53 9.15
N GLY A 372 44.83 -0.27 9.80
CA GLY A 372 44.51 1.04 10.35
C GLY A 372 44.15 2.09 9.30
N VAL A 373 44.12 1.71 8.03
CA VAL A 373 43.68 2.54 6.89
C VAL A 373 42.22 2.24 6.58
N LEU A 374 41.41 3.28 6.40
CA LEU A 374 40.00 3.13 6.06
C LEU A 374 39.87 2.85 4.55
N THR A 375 39.65 1.59 4.21
CA THR A 375 39.53 1.13 2.82
C THR A 375 38.07 1.12 2.34
N ARG A 376 37.86 0.84 1.05
CA ARG A 376 36.53 0.55 0.48
C ARG A 376 35.74 -0.49 1.30
N ARG A 377 36.40 -1.56 1.76
CA ARG A 377 35.80 -2.61 2.62
C ARG A 377 35.31 -2.03 3.95
N SER A 378 36.12 -1.18 4.56
CA SER A 378 35.81 -0.49 5.82
C SER A 378 34.62 0.45 5.68
N TRP A 379 34.55 1.25 4.60
CA TRP A 379 33.43 2.15 4.34
C TRP A 379 32.10 1.42 4.21
N VAL A 380 32.02 0.40 3.35
CA VAL A 380 30.79 -0.40 3.16
C VAL A 380 30.31 -0.99 4.50
N SER A 381 31.25 -1.53 5.30
CA SER A 381 30.98 -2.12 6.62
C SER A 381 30.46 -1.11 7.65
N LEU A 382 31.03 0.10 7.69
CA LEU A 382 30.56 1.16 8.59
C LEU A 382 29.19 1.69 8.17
N LEU A 383 29.01 2.01 6.88
CA LEU A 383 27.77 2.59 6.35
C LEU A 383 26.58 1.63 6.46
N ALA A 384 26.82 0.32 6.42
CA ALA A 384 25.79 -0.71 6.63
C ALA A 384 25.49 -1.06 8.10
N THR A 385 26.18 -0.46 9.08
CA THR A 385 25.97 -0.77 10.51
C THR A 385 24.60 -0.25 11.00
N GLY A 386 23.97 -0.97 11.94
CA GLY A 386 22.62 -0.68 12.47
C GLY A 386 21.60 -1.81 12.20
N ARG A 387 20.30 -1.53 12.38
CA ARG A 387 19.20 -2.49 12.13
C ARG A 387 19.28 -3.10 10.72
N ARG A 388 18.78 -4.32 10.53
CA ARG A 388 18.85 -5.05 9.23
C ARG A 388 17.45 -5.25 8.63
N ASP A 389 16.64 -4.20 8.67
CA ASP A 389 15.29 -4.19 8.14
C ASP A 389 15.31 -4.40 6.62
N LEU A 390 14.38 -5.19 6.08
CA LEU A 390 14.29 -5.44 4.64
C LEU A 390 13.96 -4.15 3.89
N VAL A 391 14.69 -3.87 2.82
CA VAL A 391 14.43 -2.72 1.94
C VAL A 391 14.34 -3.13 0.47
N LYS A 392 13.36 -2.55 -0.23
CA LYS A 392 13.10 -2.73 -1.66
C LYS A 392 12.31 -1.54 -2.20
N VAL A 393 11.89 -1.59 -3.47
CA VAL A 393 11.19 -0.47 -4.13
C VAL A 393 10.01 0.02 -3.28
N GLY A 394 10.02 1.32 -2.97
CA GLY A 394 9.03 1.99 -2.13
C GLY A 394 9.40 2.11 -0.63
N SER A 395 10.44 1.40 -0.15
CA SER A 395 11.00 1.64 1.19
C SER A 395 11.61 3.05 1.29
N ASN A 396 11.50 3.68 2.46
CA ASN A 396 11.90 5.07 2.70
C ASN A 396 12.49 5.35 4.11
N GLU A 397 12.88 4.29 4.82
CA GLU A 397 13.39 4.33 6.20
C GLU A 397 14.91 4.60 6.27
N GLN A 398 15.45 4.78 7.50
CA GLN A 398 16.89 4.92 7.77
C GLN A 398 17.78 3.79 7.19
N ALA A 399 17.20 2.61 6.94
CA ALA A 399 17.88 1.52 6.25
C ALA A 399 18.19 1.83 4.77
N VAL A 400 17.36 2.62 4.09
CA VAL A 400 17.57 2.99 2.68
C VAL A 400 18.75 3.95 2.54
N TRP A 401 18.82 4.98 3.39
CA TRP A 401 19.95 5.91 3.45
C TRP A 401 21.29 5.17 3.60
N ARG A 402 21.35 4.22 4.55
CA ARG A 402 22.53 3.38 4.78
C ARG A 402 22.88 2.50 3.58
N LEU A 403 21.88 1.89 2.94
CA LEU A 403 22.09 1.06 1.76
C LEU A 403 22.67 1.88 0.59
N GLN A 404 22.05 3.02 0.27
CA GLN A 404 22.49 3.86 -0.85
C GLN A 404 23.95 4.30 -0.67
N ARG A 405 24.34 4.73 0.54
CA ARG A 405 25.74 5.05 0.86
C ARG A 405 26.66 3.83 0.76
N ALA A 406 26.23 2.67 1.27
CA ALA A 406 27.02 1.44 1.22
C ALA A 406 27.23 0.94 -0.22
N LEU A 407 26.24 1.10 -1.12
CA LEU A 407 26.36 0.81 -2.54
C LEU A 407 27.35 1.79 -3.22
N VAL A 408 27.26 3.09 -2.95
CA VAL A 408 28.21 4.09 -3.47
C VAL A 408 29.63 3.81 -2.97
N ALA A 409 29.79 3.46 -1.69
CA ALA A 409 31.07 3.01 -1.15
C ALA A 409 31.59 1.73 -1.81
N ALA A 410 30.71 0.78 -2.14
CA ALA A 410 31.09 -0.43 -2.88
C ALA A 410 31.60 -0.14 -4.30
N GLY A 411 31.21 1.01 -4.87
CA GLY A 411 31.55 1.43 -6.24
C GLY A 411 30.37 1.44 -7.19
N VAL A 412 29.15 1.28 -6.68
CA VAL A 412 27.91 1.28 -7.48
C VAL A 412 27.22 2.64 -7.39
N SER A 413 27.05 3.32 -8.52
CA SER A 413 26.34 4.60 -8.55
C SER A 413 24.86 4.44 -8.21
N THR A 414 24.39 5.20 -7.22
CA THR A 414 22.98 5.44 -6.92
C THR A 414 22.83 6.80 -6.26
N PRO A 415 21.76 7.57 -6.59
CA PRO A 415 21.35 8.69 -5.76
C PRO A 415 21.17 8.25 -4.31
N THR A 416 21.59 9.10 -3.37
CA THR A 416 21.37 8.92 -1.93
C THR A 416 20.24 9.85 -1.51
N THR A 417 19.01 9.39 -1.72
CA THR A 417 17.76 10.15 -1.56
C THR A 417 16.95 9.76 -0.32
N GLY A 418 17.28 8.64 0.33
CA GLY A 418 16.46 8.05 1.39
C GLY A 418 15.24 7.28 0.90
N VAL A 419 14.96 7.26 -0.40
CA VAL A 419 13.87 6.49 -1.02
C VAL A 419 14.44 5.43 -1.95
N PHE A 420 14.03 4.18 -1.74
CA PHE A 420 14.47 3.06 -2.56
C PHE A 420 13.65 3.08 -3.85
N THR A 421 14.20 3.72 -4.88
CA THR A 421 13.56 3.82 -6.20
C THR A 421 13.92 2.63 -7.09
N ARG A 422 13.38 2.58 -8.31
CA ARG A 422 13.87 1.67 -9.36
C ARG A 422 15.35 1.87 -9.70
N GLY A 423 15.86 3.09 -9.53
CA GLY A 423 17.29 3.39 -9.66
C GLY A 423 18.11 2.64 -8.61
N THR A 424 17.72 2.74 -7.33
CA THR A 424 18.33 1.96 -6.25
C THR A 424 18.16 0.45 -6.46
N ALA A 425 17.02 -0.02 -6.99
CA ALA A 425 16.84 -1.43 -7.33
C ALA A 425 17.82 -1.93 -8.42
N ARG A 426 18.12 -1.11 -9.43
CA ARG A 426 19.14 -1.42 -10.45
C ARG A 426 20.54 -1.46 -9.82
N ALA A 427 20.87 -0.49 -8.96
CA ALA A 427 22.13 -0.47 -8.22
C ALA A 427 22.29 -1.70 -7.31
N THR A 428 21.25 -2.07 -6.55
CA THR A 428 21.23 -3.31 -5.76
C THR A 428 21.48 -4.55 -6.61
N ARG A 429 20.87 -4.68 -7.79
CA ARG A 429 21.13 -5.81 -8.70
C ARG A 429 22.54 -5.82 -9.28
N ALA A 430 23.16 -4.65 -9.49
CA ALA A 430 24.55 -4.55 -9.92
C ALA A 430 25.52 -5.01 -8.82
N TRP A 431 25.30 -4.60 -7.57
CA TRP A 431 26.04 -5.10 -6.40
C TRP A 431 25.84 -6.61 -6.21
N GLN A 432 24.58 -7.10 -6.22
CA GLN A 432 24.25 -8.53 -6.10
C GLN A 432 25.02 -9.36 -7.12
N ARG A 433 25.03 -8.94 -8.40
CA ARG A 433 25.81 -9.60 -9.47
C ARG A 433 27.30 -9.66 -9.13
N HIS A 434 27.89 -8.57 -8.62
CA HIS A 434 29.32 -8.52 -8.29
C HIS A 434 29.70 -9.40 -7.10
N VAL A 435 28.80 -9.60 -6.13
CA VAL A 435 29.05 -10.44 -4.94
C VAL A 435 28.54 -11.88 -5.04
N GLY A 436 28.04 -12.30 -6.22
CA GLY A 436 27.57 -13.68 -6.47
C GLY A 436 26.14 -13.98 -5.98
N GLU A 437 25.33 -12.96 -5.72
CA GLU A 437 23.99 -13.08 -5.14
C GLU A 437 22.87 -13.09 -6.20
N PRO A 438 21.72 -13.73 -5.91
CA PRO A 438 20.52 -13.61 -6.72
C PRO A 438 20.12 -12.14 -6.93
N ARG A 439 19.93 -11.75 -8.19
CA ARG A 439 19.67 -10.36 -8.64
C ARG A 439 18.23 -9.91 -8.37
N SER A 440 17.73 -10.08 -7.14
CA SER A 440 16.36 -9.76 -6.75
C SER A 440 16.05 -8.25 -6.79
N GLY A 441 17.05 -7.38 -6.55
CA GLY A 441 16.82 -5.96 -6.31
C GLY A 441 16.16 -5.64 -4.96
N VAL A 442 16.11 -6.62 -4.05
CA VAL A 442 15.73 -6.52 -2.64
C VAL A 442 16.98 -6.68 -1.80
N ILE A 443 17.09 -6.02 -0.64
CA ILE A 443 18.10 -6.32 0.38
C ILE A 443 17.41 -6.85 1.63
N ASP A 444 17.73 -8.09 1.99
CA ASP A 444 17.21 -8.77 3.18
C ASP A 444 18.26 -8.84 4.32
N ARG A 445 17.94 -9.56 5.40
CA ARG A 445 18.84 -9.73 6.56
C ARG A 445 20.14 -10.45 6.21
N SER A 446 20.16 -11.33 5.20
CA SER A 446 21.36 -12.05 4.76
C SER A 446 22.32 -11.10 4.02
N GLN A 447 21.79 -10.32 3.07
CA GLN A 447 22.57 -9.37 2.27
C GLN A 447 23.04 -8.18 3.10
N TRP A 448 22.27 -7.76 4.10
CA TRP A 448 22.77 -6.84 5.13
C TRP A 448 23.98 -7.39 5.92
N ARG A 449 24.09 -8.71 6.16
CA ARG A 449 25.29 -9.30 6.77
C ARG A 449 26.49 -9.25 5.83
N MET A 450 26.28 -9.39 4.52
CA MET A 450 27.35 -9.27 3.51
C MET A 450 27.91 -7.84 3.46
N LEU A 451 27.04 -6.83 3.36
CA LEU A 451 27.44 -5.41 3.43
C LEU A 451 28.14 -5.09 4.76
N TYR A 452 27.63 -5.59 5.89
CA TYR A 452 28.28 -5.46 7.19
C TYR A 452 29.68 -6.11 7.24
N ARG A 453 29.91 -7.19 6.49
CA ARG A 453 31.24 -7.82 6.28
C ARG A 453 32.03 -7.19 5.11
N GLY A 454 31.61 -6.04 4.60
CA GLY A 454 32.32 -5.30 3.55
C GLY A 454 32.45 -6.06 2.22
N ARG A 455 31.54 -7.01 1.94
CA ARG A 455 31.29 -7.54 0.60
C ARG A 455 30.77 -6.38 -0.25
N ARG A 456 31.42 -6.16 -1.39
CA ARG A 456 31.32 -4.97 -2.21
C ARG A 456 31.64 -5.36 -3.63
#